data_AF-E3HBC4-F1
#
_entry.id   AF-E3HBC4-F1
#
_cell.length_a   1.000
_cell.length_b   1.000
_cell.length_c   1.000
_cell.angle_alpha   90.00
_cell.angle_beta   90.00
_cell.angle_gamma   90.00
#
_symmetry.space_group_name_H-M   'P 1'
#
loop_
_entity.id
_entity.type
_entity.pdbx_description
1 polymer ?
#
loop_
_entity_poly.entity_id
_entity_poly.type
_entity_poly.pdbx_seq_one_letter_code
_entity_poly.pdbx_strand_id
1 'polypeptide(L)' 'MYKKLIDSKKKLGIKYTEVYPLLGITKQNFFYHIQNLKEGKVTFSVEQLKIICEKFELDPVIFFE' A
#
# COMPACT_ATOMS: atom_id res chain seq x y z
N MET A 1 -6.60 0.70 -8.06
CA MET A 1 -5.56 0.63 -7.00
C MET A 1 -5.99 -0.08 -5.71
N TYR A 2 -6.85 0.50 -4.84
CA TYR A 2 -7.14 -0.04 -3.49
C TYR A 2 -7.60 -1.51 -3.46
N LYS A 3 -8.53 -1.90 -4.36
CA LYS A 3 -9.01 -3.28 -4.45
C LYS A 3 -7.87 -4.28 -4.74
N LYS A 4 -7.00 -3.97 -5.70
CA LYS A 4 -5.84 -4.80 -6.06
C LYS A 4 -4.90 -4.99 -4.85
N LEU A 5 -4.67 -3.92 -4.07
CA LEU A 5 -3.88 -3.98 -2.83
C LEU A 5 -4.52 -4.89 -1.76
N ILE A 6 -5.84 -4.78 -1.53
CA ILE A 6 -6.57 -5.62 -0.57
C ILE A 6 -6.59 -7.09 -0.99
N ASP A 7 -6.79 -7.37 -2.27
CA ASP A 7 -6.84 -8.74 -2.79
C ASP A 7 -5.46 -9.41 -2.65
N SER A 8 -4.38 -8.71 -2.99
CA SER A 8 -3.02 -9.19 -2.75
C SER A 8 -2.75 -9.41 -1.25
N LYS A 9 -3.09 -8.44 -0.40
CA LYS A 9 -2.95 -8.56 1.07
C LYS A 9 -3.60 -9.85 1.59
N LYS A 10 -4.81 -10.16 1.14
CA LYS A 10 -5.55 -11.37 1.53
C LYS A 10 -4.87 -12.63 1.01
N LYS A 11 -4.47 -12.65 -0.27
CA LYS A 11 -3.78 -13.77 -0.91
C LYS A 11 -2.46 -14.13 -0.20
N LEU A 12 -1.69 -13.12 0.16
CA LEU A 12 -0.36 -13.27 0.76
C LEU A 12 -0.38 -13.32 2.30
N GLY A 13 -1.54 -13.15 2.93
CA GLY A 13 -1.65 -13.16 4.40
C GLY A 13 -0.96 -12.00 5.12
N ILE A 14 -0.63 -10.92 4.41
CA ILE A 14 0.16 -9.80 4.93
C ILE A 14 -0.65 -9.02 5.98
N LYS A 15 -0.04 -8.72 7.13
CA LYS A 15 -0.60 -7.81 8.13
C LYS A 15 -0.03 -6.42 7.92
N TYR A 16 -0.87 -5.39 8.06
CA TYR A 16 -0.41 -4.00 7.97
C TYR A 16 0.63 -3.64 9.04
N THR A 17 0.62 -4.34 10.17
CA THR A 17 1.65 -4.25 11.21
C THR A 17 3.06 -4.58 10.73
N GLU A 18 3.18 -5.34 9.65
CA GLU A 18 4.45 -5.70 9.03
C GLU A 18 4.86 -4.71 7.95
N VAL A 19 3.96 -3.82 7.52
CA VAL A 19 4.13 -2.96 6.35
C VAL A 19 4.48 -1.54 6.74
N TYR A 20 3.71 -0.90 7.63
CA TYR A 20 3.98 0.50 7.99
C TYR A 20 5.40 0.73 8.56
N PRO A 21 6.03 -0.20 9.32
CA PRO A 21 7.41 0.00 9.76
C PRO A 21 8.40 0.04 8.59
N LEU A 22 8.19 -0.79 7.55
CA LEU A 22 9.04 -0.82 6.35
C LEU A 22 8.96 0.48 5.55
N LEU A 23 7.82 1.17 5.62
CA LEU A 23 7.59 2.44 4.95
C LEU A 23 8.13 3.65 5.73
N GLY A 24 8.69 3.43 6.92
CA GLY A 24 9.21 4.50 7.78
C GLY A 24 8.11 5.42 8.34
N ILE A 25 6.86 4.95 8.44
CA ILE A 25 5.72 5.76 8.88
C ILE A 25 4.96 5.12 10.04
N THR A 26 4.25 5.96 10.79
CA THR A 26 3.39 5.50 11.88
C THR A 26 2.17 4.74 11.33
N LYS A 27 1.59 3.90 12.19
CA LYS A 27 0.31 3.21 11.91
C LYS A 27 -0.78 4.19 11.47
N GLN A 28 -0.92 5.34 12.14
CA GLN A 28 -1.94 6.33 11.83
C GLN A 28 -1.74 6.94 10.43
N ASN A 29 -0.50 7.30 10.09
CA ASN A 29 -0.17 7.84 8.77
C ASN A 29 -0.42 6.80 7.66
N PHE A 30 -0.04 5.54 7.90
CA PHE A 30 -0.35 4.46 6.99
C PHE A 30 -1.86 4.33 6.73
N PHE A 31 -2.70 4.35 7.77
CA PHE A 31 -4.16 4.27 7.59
C PHE A 31 -4.74 5.48 6.86
N TYR A 32 -4.18 6.68 7.07
CA TYR A 32 -4.53 7.87 6.28
C TYR A 32 -4.29 7.63 4.78
N HIS A 33 -3.11 7.15 4.40
CA HIS A 33 -2.81 6.81 3.01
C HIS A 33 -3.71 5.70 2.44
N ILE A 34 -4.04 4.68 3.24
CA ILE A 34 -4.95 3.61 2.83
C ILE A 34 -6.37 4.15 2.58
N GLN A 35 -6.87 5.08 3.41
CA GLN A 35 -8.16 5.74 3.13
C GLN A 35 -8.11 6.56 1.85
N ASN A 36 -7.04 7.34 1.63
CA ASN A 36 -6.85 8.08 0.39
C ASN A 36 -6.83 7.15 -0.85
N LEU A 37 -6.14 6.01 -0.77
CA LEU A 37 -6.15 5.02 -1.86
C LEU A 37 -7.56 4.47 -2.13
N LYS A 38 -8.38 4.29 -1.10
CA LYS A 38 -9.79 3.89 -1.24
C LYS A 38 -10.61 4.96 -1.97
N GLU A 39 -10.28 6.23 -1.79
CA GLU A 39 -10.83 7.37 -2.55
C GLU A 39 -10.20 7.57 -3.94
N GLY A 40 -9.25 6.73 -4.34
CA GLY A 40 -8.55 6.84 -5.62
C GLY A 40 -7.37 7.84 -5.63
N LYS A 41 -6.96 8.34 -4.48
CA LYS A 41 -5.82 9.28 -4.34
C LYS A 41 -4.55 8.54 -3.90
N VAL A 42 -3.49 8.67 -4.69
CA VAL A 42 -2.16 8.20 -4.29
C VAL A 42 -1.45 9.27 -3.50
N THR A 43 -1.12 8.96 -2.25
CA THR A 43 -0.44 9.90 -1.33
C THR A 43 0.84 9.32 -0.73
N PHE A 44 1.16 8.06 -1.04
CA PHE A 44 2.46 7.48 -0.74
C PHE A 44 3.54 8.10 -1.65
N SER A 45 4.76 8.23 -1.14
CA SER A 45 5.92 8.58 -1.98
C SER A 45 6.25 7.47 -2.97
N VAL A 46 7.01 7.78 -4.02
CA VAL A 46 7.46 6.79 -5.01
C VAL A 46 8.26 5.65 -4.36
N GLU A 47 9.09 5.96 -3.37
CA GLU A 47 9.87 4.95 -2.62
C GLU A 47 8.97 4.04 -1.79
N GLN A 48 7.95 4.61 -1.13
CA GLN A 48 6.95 3.83 -0.39
C GLN A 48 6.14 2.93 -1.32
N LEU A 49 5.79 3.42 -2.52
CA LEU A 49 5.09 2.61 -3.52
C LEU A 49 5.95 1.44 -4.00
N LYS A 50 7.27 1.61 -4.19
CA LYS A 50 8.17 0.50 -4.53
C LYS A 50 8.14 -0.59 -3.46
N ILE A 51 8.28 -0.22 -2.19
CA ILE A 51 8.22 -1.16 -1.06
C ILE A 51 6.87 -1.88 -1.01
N ILE A 52 5.77 -1.16 -1.24
CA ILE A 52 4.43 -1.76 -1.32
C ILE A 52 4.35 -2.73 -2.50
N CYS A 53 4.84 -2.37 -3.68
CA CYS A 53 4.80 -3.24 -4.85
C CYS A 53 5.60 -4.53 -4.63
N GLU A 54 6.80 -4.42 -4.07
CA GLU A 54 7.64 -5.56 -3.71
C GLU A 54 6.98 -6.45 -2.65
N LYS A 55 6.47 -5.86 -1.57
CA LYS A 55 5.89 -6.62 -0.45
C LYS A 55 4.58 -7.30 -0.81
N PHE A 56 3.80 -6.71 -1.71
CA PHE A 56 2.48 -7.20 -2.11
C PHE A 56 2.50 -7.88 -3.49
N GLU A 57 3.66 -8.07 -4.14
CA GLU A 57 3.76 -8.66 -5.48
C GLU A 57 2.82 -7.98 -6.49
N LEU A 58 2.80 -6.64 -6.49
CA LEU A 58 1.96 -5.82 -7.35
C LEU A 58 2.80 -5.11 -8.41
N ASP A 59 2.22 -4.95 -9.59
CA ASP A 59 2.77 -4.09 -10.63
C ASP A 59 2.57 -2.61 -10.23
N PRO A 60 3.61 -1.75 -10.23
CA PRO A 60 3.47 -0.32 -9.92
C PRO A 60 2.42 0.41 -10.77
N VAL A 61 2.13 -0.06 -11.99
CA VAL A 61 1.12 0.52 -12.89
C VAL A 61 -0.25 0.66 -12.22
N ILE A 62 -0.57 -0.19 -11.24
CA ILE A 62 -1.87 -0.14 -10.55
C ILE A 62 -2.15 1.16 -9.79
N PHE A 63 -1.13 1.98 -9.54
CA PHE A 63 -1.22 3.26 -8.83
C PHE A 63 -1.29 4.46 -9.77
N PHE A 64 -1.14 4.24 -11.08
CA PHE A 64 -1.16 5.29 -12.10
C PHE A 64 -2.31 5.13 -13.10
N GLU A 65 -3.14 4.08 -12.92
CA GLU A 65 -4.46 3.86 -13.56
C GLU A 65 -5.59 4.53 -12.77
#